data_AF-I4HYR6-F1
#
_entry.id   AF-I4HYR6-F1
#
_cell.length_a   1.000
_cell.length_b   1.000
_cell.length_c   1.000
_cell.angle_alpha   90.00
_cell.angle_beta   90.00
_cell.angle_gamma   90.00
#
_symmetry.space_group_name_H-M   'P 1'
#
loop_
_entity.id
_entity.type
_entity.pdbx_description
1 polymer ?
#
loop_
_entity_poly.entity_id
_entity_poly.type
_entity_poly.pdbx_seq_one_letter_code
_entity_poly.pdbx_strand_id
1 'polypeptide(L)'
;MTLSLLAIIPAVDDVLFNFAQSDGFWANLETAFGTSYDVVKATQLRQQWQSRNFSQIPPIEVLSGEVLGTANGAYSSSKNKIYLSASFLNTALSATIINVILEEIGHYVDAQINQVDSAGDEGAIFAELVSGESLSSQQLQVLKLENDKYLGKIIYT
;
A
#
# COMPACT_ATOMS: atom_id res chain seq x y z
N MET A 1 0.42 -15.62 19.46
CA MET A 1 1.44 -16.02 18.48
C MET A 1 1.81 -14.79 17.70
N THR A 2 3.06 -14.33 17.77
CA THR A 2 3.54 -13.27 16.88
C THR A 2 3.67 -13.87 15.49
N LEU A 3 2.84 -13.43 14.54
CA LEU A 3 3.04 -13.78 13.13
C LEU A 3 4.38 -13.18 12.70
N SER A 4 5.30 -13.99 12.20
CA SER A 4 6.53 -13.44 11.63
C SER A 4 6.19 -12.86 10.25
N LEU A 5 6.72 -11.66 9.95
CA LEU A 5 6.61 -11.07 8.61
C LEU A 5 7.12 -12.04 7.53
N LEU A 6 8.05 -12.93 7.87
CA LEU A 6 8.53 -13.99 6.98
C LEU A 6 7.40 -14.88 6.42
N ALA A 7 6.32 -15.09 7.17
CA ALA A 7 5.16 -15.86 6.72
C ALA A 7 4.11 -15.01 5.98
N ILE A 8 4.16 -13.68 6.12
CA ILE A 8 3.18 -12.74 5.54
C ILE A 8 3.64 -12.20 4.17
N ILE A 9 4.93 -11.88 4.03
CA ILE A 9 5.47 -11.26 2.81
C ILE A 9 5.20 -12.09 1.55
N PRO A 10 5.37 -13.43 1.53
CA PRO A 10 5.02 -14.21 0.35
C PRO A 10 3.55 -14.07 -0.09
N ALA A 11 2.62 -13.85 0.85
CA ALA A 11 1.22 -13.64 0.53
C ALA A 11 0.96 -12.26 -0.09
N VAL A 12 1.65 -11.22 0.41
CA VAL A 12 1.63 -9.87 -0.20
C VAL A 12 2.19 -9.93 -1.63
N ASP A 13 3.34 -10.60 -1.81
CA ASP A 13 3.98 -10.79 -3.11
C ASP A 13 3.06 -11.53 -4.09
N ASP A 14 2.33 -12.56 -3.62
CA ASP A 14 1.38 -13.29 -4.45
C ASP A 14 0.19 -12.41 -4.88
N VAL A 15 -0.33 -11.55 -3.99
CA VAL A 15 -1.39 -10.58 -4.34
C VAL A 15 -0.90 -9.62 -5.42
N LEU A 16 0.27 -9.01 -5.24
CA LEU A 16 0.86 -8.09 -6.23
C LEU A 16 1.17 -8.78 -7.55
N PHE A 17 1.73 -10.00 -7.51
CA PHE A 17 1.99 -10.81 -8.71
C PHE A 17 0.68 -11.05 -9.48
N ASN A 18 -0.37 -11.52 -8.81
CA ASN A 18 -1.66 -11.80 -9.45
C ASN A 18 -2.30 -10.53 -10.00
N PHE A 19 -2.26 -9.43 -9.25
CA PHE A 19 -2.74 -8.12 -9.70
C PHE A 19 -2.03 -7.65 -10.97
N ALA A 20 -0.71 -7.81 -11.06
CA ALA A 20 0.07 -7.42 -12.23
C ALA A 20 -0.28 -8.23 -13.50
N GLN A 21 -0.80 -9.46 -13.34
CA GLN A 21 -1.30 -10.28 -14.44
C GLN A 21 -2.75 -9.95 -14.84
N SER A 22 -3.49 -9.24 -13.97
CA SER A 22 -4.93 -8.97 -14.18
C SER A 22 -5.19 -8.06 -15.36
N ASP A 23 -6.27 -8.33 -16.09
CA ASP A 23 -6.83 -7.41 -17.08
C ASP A 23 -7.31 -6.09 -16.44
N GLY A 24 -7.64 -6.12 -15.14
CA GLY A 24 -8.07 -4.97 -14.35
C GLY A 24 -6.94 -4.04 -13.88
N PHE A 25 -5.66 -4.36 -14.16
CA PHE A 25 -4.50 -3.61 -13.67
C PHE A 25 -4.62 -2.09 -13.90
N TRP A 26 -4.92 -1.69 -15.15
CA TRP A 26 -5.01 -0.28 -15.53
C TRP A 26 -6.23 0.42 -14.95
N ALA A 27 -7.40 -0.24 -14.95
CA ALA A 27 -8.63 0.33 -14.40
C ALA A 27 -8.52 0.54 -12.88
N ASN A 28 -7.84 -0.37 -12.17
CA ASN A 28 -7.63 -0.26 -10.73
C ASN A 28 -6.62 0.84 -10.39
N LEU A 29 -5.53 0.97 -11.16
CA LEU A 29 -4.60 2.10 -11.04
C LEU A 29 -5.33 3.43 -11.27
N GLU A 30 -6.16 3.53 -12.31
CA GLU A 30 -6.93 4.75 -12.57
C GLU A 30 -7.92 5.09 -11.43
N THR A 31 -8.49 4.06 -10.83
CA THR A 31 -9.43 4.22 -9.71
C THR A 31 -8.75 4.76 -8.45
N ALA A 32 -7.58 4.20 -8.12
CA ALA A 32 -6.78 4.57 -6.96
C ALA A 32 -6.04 5.91 -7.16
N PHE A 33 -5.31 6.04 -8.26
CA PHE A 33 -4.29 7.09 -8.46
C PHE A 33 -4.67 8.16 -9.50
N GLY A 34 -5.90 8.10 -10.03
CA GLY A 34 -6.38 9.00 -11.08
C GLY A 34 -5.79 8.69 -12.46
N THR A 35 -5.97 9.60 -13.42
CA THR A 35 -5.65 9.34 -14.84
C THR A 35 -4.37 10.03 -15.33
N SER A 36 -3.70 10.80 -14.47
CA SER A 36 -2.55 11.63 -14.84
C SER A 36 -1.20 11.06 -14.41
N TYR A 37 -1.18 9.83 -13.91
CA TYR A 37 0.07 9.16 -13.51
C TYR A 37 0.98 8.85 -14.70
N ASP A 38 2.27 8.70 -14.41
CA ASP A 38 3.29 8.29 -15.38
C ASP A 38 3.10 6.81 -15.76
N VAL A 39 2.47 6.60 -16.92
CA VAL A 39 2.18 5.27 -17.48
C VAL A 39 3.47 4.47 -17.74
N VAL A 40 4.61 5.13 -18.03
CA VAL A 40 5.89 4.44 -18.25
C VAL A 40 6.36 3.82 -16.94
N LYS A 41 6.33 4.58 -15.83
CA LYS A 41 6.70 4.06 -14.51
C LYS A 41 5.73 2.99 -14.02
N ALA A 42 4.43 3.17 -14.23
CA ALA A 42 3.43 2.16 -13.90
C ALA A 42 3.66 0.84 -14.69
N THR A 43 4.05 0.95 -15.97
CA THR A 43 4.40 -0.21 -16.80
C THR A 43 5.65 -0.93 -16.26
N GLN A 44 6.66 -0.19 -15.81
CA GLN A 44 7.88 -0.77 -15.22
C GLN A 44 7.57 -1.52 -13.92
N LEU A 45 6.76 -0.94 -13.02
CA LEU A 45 6.29 -1.61 -11.80
C LEU A 45 5.54 -2.90 -12.14
N ARG A 46 4.63 -2.85 -13.13
CA ARG A 46 3.90 -4.02 -13.60
C ARG A 46 4.85 -5.14 -14.03
N GLN A 47 5.83 -4.84 -14.89
CA GLN A 47 6.78 -5.83 -15.41
C GLN A 47 7.64 -6.46 -14.30
N GLN A 48 8.03 -5.66 -13.31
CA GLN A 48 8.74 -6.16 -12.13
C GLN A 48 7.87 -7.15 -11.35
N TRP A 49 6.63 -6.78 -11.02
CA TRP A 49 5.71 -7.66 -10.30
C TRP A 49 5.36 -8.92 -11.10
N GLN A 50 5.16 -8.82 -12.42
CA GLN A 50 4.91 -9.98 -13.29
C GLN A 50 6.08 -10.98 -13.32
N SER A 51 7.30 -10.52 -13.05
CA SER A 51 8.49 -11.38 -12.94
C SER A 51 8.82 -11.82 -11.51
N ARG A 52 7.91 -11.57 -10.55
CA ARG A 52 8.13 -11.75 -9.10
C ARG A 52 9.35 -11.00 -8.58
N ASN A 53 9.68 -9.88 -9.22
CA ASN A 53 10.68 -8.95 -8.74
C ASN A 53 10.00 -7.89 -7.89
N PHE A 54 10.23 -7.97 -6.57
CA PHE A 54 9.73 -7.03 -5.57
C PHE A 54 10.86 -6.24 -4.90
N SER A 55 12.07 -6.25 -5.48
CA SER A 55 13.25 -5.58 -4.90
C SER A 55 13.11 -4.05 -4.78
N GLN A 56 12.19 -3.47 -5.54
CA GLN A 56 11.81 -2.06 -5.48
C GLN A 56 10.87 -1.72 -4.31
N ILE A 57 10.14 -2.72 -3.77
CA ILE A 57 9.20 -2.50 -2.66
C ILE A 57 10.00 -2.03 -1.43
N PRO A 58 9.56 -0.97 -0.75
CA PRO A 58 10.26 -0.46 0.42
C PRO A 58 10.46 -1.54 1.49
N PRO A 59 11.61 -1.58 2.18
CA PRO A 59 11.79 -2.47 3.31
C PRO A 59 10.80 -2.13 4.42
N ILE A 60 10.39 -3.16 5.18
CA ILE A 60 9.50 -3.01 6.33
C ILE A 60 10.33 -2.93 7.61
N GLU A 61 10.04 -1.95 8.45
CA GLU A 61 10.58 -1.81 9.80
C GLU A 61 9.45 -1.82 10.83
N VAL A 62 9.63 -2.61 11.88
CA VAL A 62 8.63 -2.70 12.96
C VAL A 62 9.01 -1.72 14.06
N LEU A 63 8.08 -0.83 14.39
CA LEU A 63 8.25 0.18 15.45
C LEU A 63 7.41 -0.18 16.68
N SER A 64 7.87 0.23 17.86
CA SER A 64 7.02 0.21 19.06
C SER A 64 5.84 1.17 18.87
N GLY A 65 4.66 0.78 19.35
CA GLY A 65 3.39 1.48 19.08
C GLY A 65 3.33 2.97 19.45
N GLU A 66 4.24 3.46 20.30
CA GLU A 66 4.34 4.88 20.67
C GLU A 66 4.78 5.78 19.50
N VAL A 67 5.50 5.26 18.50
CA VAL A 67 6.06 6.06 17.39
C VAL A 67 5.02 6.34 16.30
N LEU A 68 4.12 5.38 16.05
CA LEU A 68 3.07 5.48 15.03
C LEU A 68 1.76 6.05 15.57
N GLY A 69 1.68 6.32 16.88
CA GLY A 69 0.45 6.77 17.52
C GLY A 69 -0.66 5.73 17.37
N THR A 70 -1.75 6.11 16.69
CA THR A 70 -2.89 5.21 16.43
C THR A 70 -2.78 4.45 15.11
N ALA A 71 -1.73 4.70 14.31
CA ALA A 71 -1.57 4.06 13.00
C ALA A 71 -1.02 2.63 13.11
N ASN A 72 -1.55 1.75 12.26
CA ASN A 72 -1.12 0.36 12.16
C ASN A 72 0.09 0.20 11.23
N GLY A 73 0.14 1.02 10.19
CA GLY A 73 1.23 1.14 9.23
C GLY A 73 1.50 2.60 8.88
N ALA A 74 2.63 2.85 8.21
CA ALA A 74 2.89 4.10 7.49
C ALA A 74 4.04 3.96 6.49
N TYR A 75 3.86 4.46 5.28
CA TYR A 75 4.92 4.64 4.30
C TYR A 75 5.58 6.02 4.45
N SER A 76 6.91 6.03 4.51
CA SER A 76 7.70 7.26 4.48
C SER A 76 8.44 7.39 3.15
N SER A 77 7.98 8.32 2.31
CA SER A 77 8.63 8.64 1.03
C SER A 77 10.06 9.14 1.20
N SER A 78 10.31 10.00 2.20
CA SER A 78 11.64 10.55 2.49
C SER A 78 12.70 9.49 2.86
N LYS A 79 12.27 8.39 3.47
CA LYS A 79 13.15 7.28 3.88
C LYS A 79 13.02 6.05 2.98
N ASN A 80 12.07 6.09 2.04
CA ASN A 80 11.59 4.96 1.26
C ASN A 80 11.45 3.69 2.11
N LYS A 81 10.56 3.73 3.11
CA LYS A 81 10.42 2.66 4.11
C LYS A 81 8.97 2.54 4.56
N ILE A 82 8.52 1.30 4.75
CA ILE A 82 7.23 0.99 5.37
C ILE A 82 7.47 0.72 6.85
N TYR A 83 6.68 1.34 7.70
CA TYR A 83 6.68 1.14 9.14
C TYR A 83 5.43 0.38 9.55
N LEU A 84 5.56 -0.61 10.42
CA LEU A 84 4.42 -1.33 11.00
C LEU A 84 4.46 -1.25 12.53
N SER A 85 3.30 -1.14 13.15
CA SER A 85 3.19 -1.13 14.60
C SER A 85 3.37 -2.54 15.17
N ALA A 86 4.28 -2.68 16.15
CA ALA A 86 4.50 -3.93 16.86
C ALA A 86 3.24 -4.39 17.61
N SER A 87 2.46 -3.46 18.18
CA SER A 87 1.21 -3.81 18.88
C SER A 87 0.17 -4.34 17.90
N PHE A 88 0.06 -3.73 16.72
CA PHE A 88 -0.79 -4.21 15.63
C PHE A 88 -0.41 -5.63 15.20
N LEU A 89 0.86 -5.88 14.91
CA LEU A 89 1.35 -7.21 14.48
C LEU A 89 1.10 -8.32 15.53
N ASN A 90 1.03 -7.96 16.81
CA ASN A 90 0.79 -8.93 17.89
C ASN A 90 -0.68 -9.33 18.04
N THR A 91 -1.62 -8.53 17.55
CA THR A 91 -3.05 -8.73 17.77
C THR A 91 -3.86 -8.94 16.48
N ALA A 92 -3.38 -8.45 15.35
CA ALA A 92 -4.11 -8.48 14.09
C ALA A 92 -4.11 -9.88 13.46
N LEU A 93 -5.16 -10.16 12.69
CA LEU A 93 -5.23 -11.34 11.84
C LEU A 93 -4.30 -11.17 10.63
N SER A 94 -3.80 -12.28 10.06
CA SER A 94 -2.93 -12.26 8.89
C SER A 94 -3.51 -11.45 7.73
N ALA A 95 -4.81 -11.59 7.45
CA ALA A 95 -5.48 -10.85 6.39
C ALA A 95 -5.44 -9.33 6.63
N THR A 96 -5.63 -8.88 7.87
CA THR A 96 -5.55 -7.47 8.24
C THR A 96 -4.13 -6.93 8.09
N ILE A 97 -3.12 -7.73 8.45
CA ILE A 97 -1.71 -7.34 8.27
C ILE A 97 -1.36 -7.22 6.78
N ILE A 98 -1.81 -8.17 5.96
CA ILE A 98 -1.64 -8.13 4.51
C ILE A 98 -2.27 -6.86 3.94
N ASN A 99 -3.51 -6.54 4.33
CA ASN A 99 -4.21 -5.35 3.83
C ASN A 99 -3.46 -4.06 4.14
N VAL A 100 -3.00 -3.88 5.40
CA VAL A 100 -2.20 -2.71 5.79
C VAL A 100 -0.89 -2.65 4.99
N ILE A 101 -0.20 -3.77 4.78
CA ILE A 101 1.03 -3.75 3.96
C ILE A 101 0.72 -3.34 2.51
N LEU A 102 -0.39 -3.83 1.93
CA LEU A 102 -0.80 -3.45 0.58
C LEU A 102 -1.16 -1.97 0.48
N GLU A 103 -1.78 -1.41 1.51
CA GLU A 103 -2.10 0.02 1.63
C GLU A 103 -0.81 0.85 1.61
N GLU A 104 0.19 0.50 2.42
CA GLU A 104 1.46 1.21 2.42
C GLU A 104 2.25 1.05 1.10
N ILE A 105 2.09 -0.09 0.42
CA ILE A 105 2.62 -0.28 -0.93
C ILE A 105 1.88 0.61 -1.93
N GLY A 106 0.58 0.83 -1.76
CA GLY A 106 -0.22 1.75 -2.57
C GLY A 106 0.32 3.19 -2.49
N HIS A 107 0.60 3.70 -1.30
CA HIS A 107 1.24 5.01 -1.13
C HIS A 107 2.64 5.07 -1.78
N TYR A 108 3.43 3.98 -1.67
CA TYR A 108 4.71 3.90 -2.39
C TYR A 108 4.52 3.99 -3.91
N VAL A 109 3.55 3.25 -4.46
CA VAL A 109 3.23 3.24 -5.89
C VAL A 109 2.83 4.65 -6.34
N ASP A 110 1.91 5.30 -5.62
CA ASP A 110 1.49 6.68 -5.91
C ASP A 110 2.70 7.62 -5.97
N ALA A 111 3.55 7.59 -4.96
CA ALA A 111 4.77 8.40 -4.90
C ALA A 111 5.78 8.11 -6.03
N GLN A 112 5.73 6.92 -6.66
CA GLN A 112 6.56 6.63 -7.83
C GLN A 112 5.96 7.20 -9.11
N ILE A 113 4.66 7.01 -9.31
CA ILE A 113 3.99 7.25 -10.60
C ILE A 113 3.39 8.65 -10.71
N ASN A 114 3.09 9.31 -9.60
CA ASN A 114 2.53 10.66 -9.55
C ASN A 114 3.57 11.68 -9.06
N GLN A 115 3.47 12.90 -9.59
CA GLN A 115 4.28 14.04 -9.10
C GLN A 115 3.63 14.72 -7.89
N VAL A 116 2.31 14.64 -7.82
CA VAL A 116 1.50 15.18 -6.75
C VAL A 116 0.69 14.02 -6.21
N ASP A 117 0.80 13.84 -4.90
CA ASP A 117 0.02 12.89 -4.10
C ASP A 117 -1.45 12.87 -4.53
N SER A 118 -1.96 11.66 -4.73
CA SER A 118 -3.38 11.45 -5.05
C SER A 118 -4.28 11.99 -3.93
N ALA A 119 -5.56 12.20 -4.25
CA ALA A 119 -6.52 12.72 -3.29
C ALA A 119 -7.28 11.57 -2.62
N GLY A 120 -7.46 11.65 -1.30
CA GLY A 120 -8.07 10.60 -0.52
C GLY A 120 -7.02 9.76 0.18
N ASP A 121 -7.40 8.55 0.55
CA ASP A 121 -6.49 7.48 0.93
C ASP A 121 -6.32 6.53 -0.27
N GLU A 122 -5.42 6.88 -1.20
CA GLU A 122 -5.18 6.06 -2.41
C GLU A 122 -4.54 4.72 -2.08
N GLY A 123 -3.82 4.63 -0.96
CA GLY A 123 -3.26 3.40 -0.42
C GLY A 123 -4.35 2.40 -0.08
N ALA A 124 -5.35 2.81 0.70
CA ALA A 124 -6.47 1.96 1.09
C ALA A 124 -7.32 1.57 -0.12
N ILE A 125 -7.57 2.50 -1.06
CA ILE A 125 -8.25 2.17 -2.32
C ILE A 125 -7.47 1.11 -3.09
N PHE A 126 -6.15 1.27 -3.20
CA PHE A 126 -5.29 0.29 -3.87
C PHE A 126 -5.35 -1.08 -3.19
N ALA A 127 -5.24 -1.15 -1.86
CA ALA A 127 -5.24 -2.39 -1.09
C ALA A 127 -6.48 -3.25 -1.33
N GLU A 128 -7.66 -2.62 -1.34
CA GLU A 128 -8.93 -3.29 -1.61
C GLU A 128 -8.98 -3.82 -3.06
N LEU A 129 -8.60 -2.98 -4.03
CA LEU A 129 -8.65 -3.32 -5.45
C LEU A 129 -7.66 -4.43 -5.84
N VAL A 130 -6.45 -4.45 -5.28
CA VAL A 130 -5.46 -5.50 -5.59
C VAL A 130 -5.80 -6.82 -4.90
N SER A 131 -6.53 -6.78 -3.79
CA SER A 131 -7.08 -7.96 -3.13
C SER A 131 -8.26 -8.58 -3.88
N GLY A 132 -8.73 -7.93 -4.97
CA GLY A 132 -9.87 -8.37 -5.77
C GLY A 132 -11.22 -7.96 -5.18
N GLU A 133 -11.22 -7.13 -4.16
CA GLU A 133 -12.44 -6.58 -3.56
C GLU A 133 -13.03 -5.49 -4.46
N SER A 134 -14.36 -5.37 -4.42
CA SER A 134 -15.09 -4.33 -5.15
C SER A 134 -15.55 -3.25 -4.17
N LEU A 135 -15.08 -2.03 -4.38
CA LEU A 135 -15.54 -0.88 -3.61
C LEU A 135 -16.90 -0.41 -4.14
N SER A 136 -17.90 -0.32 -3.26
CA SER A 136 -19.13 0.40 -3.59
C SER A 136 -18.83 1.89 -3.84
N SER A 137 -19.68 2.57 -4.60
CA SER A 137 -19.52 4.01 -4.85
C SER A 137 -19.45 4.82 -3.55
N GLN A 138 -20.17 4.39 -2.51
CA GLN A 138 -20.15 5.03 -1.20
C GLN A 138 -18.82 4.83 -0.48
N GLN A 139 -18.29 3.60 -0.44
CA GLN A 139 -16.98 3.32 0.16
C GLN A 139 -15.86 4.07 -0.56
N LEU A 140 -15.87 4.04 -1.89
CA LEU A 140 -14.90 4.77 -2.69
C LEU A 140 -14.97 6.28 -2.44
N GLN A 141 -16.19 6.84 -2.29
CA GLN A 141 -16.35 8.26 -1.99
C GLN A 141 -15.84 8.62 -0.59
N VAL A 142 -16.05 7.75 0.40
CA VAL A 142 -15.49 7.94 1.75
C VAL A 142 -13.96 7.99 1.69
N LEU A 143 -13.33 6.96 1.09
CA LEU A 143 -11.88 6.89 0.97
C LEU A 143 -11.30 8.08 0.18
N LYS A 144 -11.97 8.52 -0.90
CA LYS A 144 -11.55 9.70 -1.69
C LYS A 144 -11.67 11.03 -0.94
N LEU A 145 -12.38 11.07 0.18
CA LEU A 145 -12.55 12.26 1.02
C LEU A 145 -11.68 12.21 2.28
N GLU A 146 -11.06 11.07 2.57
CA GLU A 146 -10.14 10.93 3.69
C GLU A 146 -8.88 11.76 3.45
N ASN A 147 -8.30 12.25 4.55
CA ASN A 147 -7.06 13.02 4.52
C ASN A 147 -6.01 12.25 5.31
N ASP A 148 -5.35 11.34 4.62
CA ASP A 148 -4.31 10.42 5.09
C ASP A 148 -2.92 11.07 5.21
N LYS A 149 -2.74 12.27 4.62
CA LYS A 149 -1.52 13.10 4.65
C LYS A 149 -0.91 13.31 6.04
N TYR A 150 -1.66 13.02 7.11
CA TYR A 150 -1.20 13.15 8.49
C TYR A 150 -0.28 12.04 8.98
N LEU A 151 -0.20 10.88 8.31
CA LEU A 151 0.68 9.78 8.76
C LEU A 151 2.15 9.97 8.35
N GLY A 152 2.41 10.62 7.22
CA GLY A 152 3.78 10.86 6.72
C GLY A 152 4.59 11.89 7.50
N LYS A 153 3.95 12.75 8.32
CA LYS A 153 4.62 13.88 9.01
C LYS A 153 5.09 13.58 10.43
N ILE A 154 4.54 12.55 11.07
CA ILE A 154 4.87 12.21 12.47
C ILE A 154 6.18 11.43 12.55
N ILE A 155 6.59 10.77 11.46
CA ILE A 155 7.62 9.75 11.61
C ILE A 155 9.02 10.34 11.69
N TYR A 156 9.43 11.36 10.92
CA TYR A 156 10.69 12.09 11.16
C TYR A 156 10.69 13.47 10.47
N THR A 157 10.43 14.55 11.24
CA THR A 157 11.17 15.80 11.01
C THR A 157 12.47 15.73 11.80
#